data_AF-A0A3A9HZN0-F1
#
_entry.id   AF-A0A3A9HZN0-F1
#
_cell.length_a   1.000
_cell.length_b   1.000
_cell.length_c   1.000
_cell.angle_alpha   90.00
_cell.angle_beta   90.00
_cell.angle_gamma   90.00
#
_symmetry.space_group_name_H-M   'P 1'
#
loop_
_entity.id
_entity.type
_entity.pdbx_description
1 polymer ?
#
loop_
_entity_poly.entity_id
_entity_poly.type
_entity_poly.pdbx_seq_one_letter_code
_entity_poly.pdbx_strand_id
1 'polypeptide(L)'
;MKTKGKFCAARALLALALAVTTAEAGWGIVVTGDQLQIGSAALPGVGALVVIGSDSQATGADAIAMGKGTAAIGFSSIAMGQQTTASGGSSTAMGGETTASGDYSTAMGWKTAASGDYSTAMGGETTASGFSSTAMGSYTIASGDYSTAMGYASQAKGENSLAASGGVAEEAAENSFAAGWGAHAKLAGSVALGSAATADTPAGETAFLAGGQTEPAWKSTHNAVAVGNRTPYNYTYTKLNGNLVTETVQVASRQITGVAGGTHGTDAVNVAQLKRGLSFRAFDSSGALLGALDMESAAAAPAFKAGEGLKLTVEGQNLVLELDGAGGSWNLDTKPGAQPPAAVNPNDTVTFTSGDNITITRDDKNV
;
A
#
# COMPACT_ATOMS: atom_id res chain seq x y z
N MET A 1 55.06 27.51 -73.58
CA MET A 1 55.39 26.15 -73.08
C MET A 1 55.03 26.10 -71.60
N LYS A 2 54.04 25.25 -71.25
CA LYS A 2 54.18 23.99 -70.49
C LYS A 2 54.30 24.15 -68.96
N THR A 3 53.31 23.55 -68.30
CA THR A 3 53.07 23.39 -66.86
C THR A 3 53.91 22.27 -66.22
N LYS A 4 53.73 22.09 -64.88
CA LYS A 4 54.18 20.99 -63.99
C LYS A 4 55.62 21.14 -63.49
N GLY A 5 55.99 20.83 -62.25
CA GLY A 5 55.30 20.36 -61.03
C GLY A 5 56.34 20.39 -59.87
N LYS A 6 56.14 19.93 -58.64
CA LYS A 6 55.10 19.14 -57.97
C LYS A 6 55.11 19.54 -56.49
N PHE A 7 53.99 19.91 -55.87
CA PHE A 7 53.89 19.93 -54.40
C PHE A 7 53.13 18.69 -53.94
N CYS A 8 53.87 17.69 -53.47
CA CYS A 8 53.34 16.45 -52.92
C CYS A 8 53.27 16.57 -51.39
N ALA A 9 52.12 17.04 -50.90
CA ALA A 9 51.76 17.00 -49.47
C ALA A 9 50.22 16.91 -49.33
N ALA A 10 49.60 16.02 -50.13
CA ALA A 10 48.17 15.72 -50.02
C ALA A 10 47.89 14.83 -48.80
N ARG A 11 47.79 15.47 -47.63
CA ARG A 11 47.33 14.98 -46.31
C ARG A 11 47.72 16.10 -45.30
N ALA A 12 46.84 16.72 -44.50
CA ALA A 12 45.46 16.38 -44.16
C ALA A 12 44.56 17.63 -43.91
N LEU A 13 44.65 18.67 -44.75
CA LEU A 13 43.66 19.76 -44.77
C LEU A 13 42.57 19.45 -45.81
N LEU A 14 41.58 18.62 -45.43
CA LEU A 14 40.34 18.44 -46.18
C LEU A 14 39.16 18.20 -45.22
N ALA A 15 38.93 19.17 -44.33
CA ALA A 15 37.80 19.21 -43.40
C ALA A 15 36.96 20.48 -43.60
N LEU A 16 36.82 20.92 -44.86
CA LEU A 16 36.00 22.07 -45.26
C LEU A 16 35.07 21.68 -46.40
N ALA A 17 34.16 20.74 -46.12
CA ALA A 17 32.95 20.56 -46.93
C ALA A 17 31.92 21.59 -46.45
N LEU A 18 32.00 22.81 -46.98
CA LEU A 18 31.02 23.86 -46.74
C LEU A 18 29.69 23.50 -47.42
N ALA A 19 28.57 23.90 -46.81
CA ALA A 19 27.22 23.59 -47.27
C ALA A 19 26.99 23.83 -48.77
N VAL A 20 26.38 22.84 -49.44
CA VAL A 20 25.82 22.98 -50.80
C VAL A 20 24.34 22.63 -50.76
N THR A 21 23.50 23.67 -50.75
CA THR A 21 22.18 23.65 -51.40
C THR A 21 21.90 25.06 -51.91
N THR A 22 21.96 25.25 -53.22
CA THR A 22 21.45 26.46 -53.87
C THR A 22 19.93 26.52 -53.75
N ALA A 23 19.38 27.73 -53.68
CA ALA A 23 17.93 27.93 -53.56
C ALA A 23 17.17 27.37 -54.76
N GLU A 24 16.45 26.26 -54.56
CA GLU A 24 15.06 25.99 -54.99
C GLU A 24 14.68 24.56 -54.53
N ALA A 25 13.62 24.45 -53.70
CA ALA A 25 13.01 23.22 -53.15
C ALA A 25 13.73 22.39 -52.03
N GLY A 26 13.67 22.87 -50.77
CA GLY A 26 13.36 22.03 -49.58
C GLY A 26 14.48 21.33 -48.75
N TRP A 27 14.89 21.96 -47.64
CA TRP A 27 15.75 21.46 -46.52
C TRP A 27 17.20 20.96 -46.86
N GLY A 28 17.93 20.44 -45.84
CA GLY A 28 19.31 19.90 -45.81
C GLY A 28 19.88 19.93 -44.37
N ILE A 29 20.99 19.28 -43.96
CA ILE A 29 22.18 18.76 -44.68
C ILE A 29 22.85 17.55 -43.95
N VAL A 30 23.01 16.43 -44.67
CA VAL A 30 23.77 15.19 -44.36
C VAL A 30 25.30 15.40 -44.13
N VAL A 31 25.97 14.55 -43.31
CA VAL A 31 27.25 13.84 -43.63
C VAL A 31 27.43 12.54 -42.82
N THR A 32 27.55 11.41 -43.52
CA THR A 32 27.70 10.05 -42.95
C THR A 32 29.14 9.63 -42.67
N GLY A 33 29.60 9.89 -41.45
CA GLY A 33 30.64 9.10 -40.76
C GLY A 33 30.02 8.51 -39.50
N ASP A 34 30.45 8.96 -38.32
CA ASP A 34 29.79 8.68 -37.03
C ASP A 34 28.53 9.58 -36.80
N GLN A 35 27.86 9.89 -37.93
CA GLN A 35 26.52 10.44 -38.21
C GLN A 35 26.11 11.89 -37.89
N LEU A 36 25.54 12.48 -38.96
CA LEU A 36 24.98 13.82 -39.16
C LEU A 36 24.20 13.77 -40.51
N GLN A 37 23.14 14.52 -40.84
CA GLN A 37 22.28 15.43 -40.09
C GLN A 37 20.92 15.56 -40.82
N ILE A 38 19.92 15.97 -40.04
CA ILE A 38 18.67 16.71 -40.31
C ILE A 38 18.27 16.96 -41.80
N GLY A 39 17.27 16.22 -42.28
CA GLY A 39 16.07 16.81 -42.89
C GLY A 39 16.02 17.11 -44.42
N SER A 40 14.78 17.23 -44.96
CA SER A 40 14.26 16.93 -46.33
C SER A 40 15.06 17.08 -47.65
N ALA A 41 16.37 17.32 -47.67
CA ALA A 41 17.23 17.04 -48.85
C ALA A 41 17.96 15.69 -48.78
N ALA A 42 17.58 14.81 -47.85
CA ALA A 42 18.08 13.43 -47.76
C ALA A 42 17.37 12.41 -48.69
N LEU A 43 16.57 12.90 -49.67
CA LEU A 43 15.86 12.16 -50.73
C LEU A 43 14.61 11.33 -50.29
N PRO A 44 13.71 10.96 -51.23
CA PRO A 44 12.27 10.97 -50.97
C PRO A 44 11.70 9.68 -50.37
N GLY A 45 10.78 9.86 -49.42
CA GLY A 45 10.13 8.77 -48.66
C GLY A 45 9.69 9.18 -47.25
N VAL A 46 10.22 10.31 -46.74
CA VAL A 46 9.89 11.00 -45.46
C VAL A 46 9.87 10.11 -44.21
N GLY A 47 11.04 9.95 -43.57
CA GLY A 47 11.21 9.11 -42.38
C GLY A 47 12.23 9.59 -41.33
N ALA A 48 12.65 10.86 -41.33
CA ALA A 48 13.56 11.39 -40.30
C ALA A 48 13.55 12.94 -40.23
N LEU A 49 13.47 13.49 -39.02
CA LEU A 49 13.67 14.91 -38.73
C LEU A 49 15.12 15.21 -38.32
N VAL A 50 15.69 14.42 -37.40
CA VAL A 50 17.07 14.59 -36.87
C VAL A 50 17.74 13.22 -36.71
N VAL A 51 18.99 13.09 -37.15
CA VAL A 51 19.87 11.92 -36.89
C VAL A 51 21.28 12.40 -36.54
N ILE A 52 21.81 11.97 -35.40
CA ILE A 52 23.15 12.34 -34.88
C ILE A 52 23.75 11.14 -34.12
N GLY A 53 25.03 10.79 -34.37
CA GLY A 53 25.77 9.77 -33.59
C GLY A 53 25.84 8.36 -34.23
N SER A 54 26.94 7.65 -34.00
CA SER A 54 27.21 6.35 -34.65
C SER A 54 26.11 5.31 -34.39
N ASP A 55 25.80 4.52 -35.41
CA ASP A 55 24.73 3.51 -35.40
C ASP A 55 23.31 4.05 -35.09
N SER A 56 23.10 5.39 -35.11
CA SER A 56 21.77 5.98 -34.96
C SER A 56 20.92 5.87 -36.21
N GLN A 57 19.61 5.68 -36.01
CA GLN A 57 18.60 5.51 -37.04
C GLN A 57 17.34 6.27 -36.66
N ALA A 58 16.85 7.14 -37.54
CA ALA A 58 15.46 7.58 -37.51
C ALA A 58 14.80 7.07 -38.80
N THR A 59 13.67 6.36 -38.65
CA THR A 59 12.90 5.79 -39.78
C THR A 59 11.43 6.20 -39.76
N GLY A 60 10.93 6.72 -38.63
CA GLY A 60 9.59 7.28 -38.54
C GLY A 60 9.54 8.70 -39.09
N ALA A 61 8.47 9.05 -39.81
CA ALA A 61 8.26 10.45 -40.21
C ALA A 61 8.28 11.37 -38.97
N ASP A 62 8.91 12.53 -39.09
CA ASP A 62 9.16 13.50 -38.01
C ASP A 62 9.99 13.00 -36.80
N ALA A 63 10.64 11.83 -36.89
CA ALA A 63 11.38 11.24 -35.78
C ALA A 63 12.79 11.85 -35.53
N ILE A 64 13.23 11.84 -34.27
CA ILE A 64 14.52 12.38 -33.80
C ILE A 64 15.35 11.27 -33.17
N ALA A 65 16.52 10.96 -33.73
CA ALA A 65 17.52 10.06 -33.16
C ALA A 65 18.81 10.83 -32.81
N MET A 66 19.29 10.72 -31.56
CA MET A 66 20.49 11.42 -31.10
C MET A 66 21.33 10.58 -30.14
N GLY A 67 22.50 10.14 -30.59
CA GLY A 67 23.50 9.41 -29.81
C GLY A 67 23.68 7.96 -30.25
N LYS A 68 24.60 7.24 -29.62
CA LYS A 68 25.13 5.98 -30.17
C LYS A 68 24.10 4.84 -30.15
N GLY A 69 23.81 4.25 -31.31
CA GLY A 69 22.93 3.08 -31.44
C GLY A 69 21.47 3.39 -31.11
N THR A 70 21.03 4.64 -31.32
CA THR A 70 19.66 5.07 -31.04
C THR A 70 18.73 4.79 -32.22
N ALA A 71 17.47 4.42 -31.96
CA ALA A 71 16.51 4.01 -32.99
C ALA A 71 15.14 4.68 -32.79
N ALA A 72 14.86 5.75 -33.54
CA ALA A 72 13.58 6.45 -33.55
C ALA A 72 12.72 5.95 -34.73
N ILE A 73 11.94 4.91 -34.49
CA ILE A 73 11.24 4.11 -35.51
C ILE A 73 9.79 4.58 -35.69
N GLY A 74 9.13 4.99 -34.61
CA GLY A 74 7.72 5.42 -34.65
C GLY A 74 7.53 6.82 -35.28
N PHE A 75 6.32 7.08 -35.81
CA PHE A 75 5.92 8.42 -36.25
C PHE A 75 6.11 9.44 -35.13
N SER A 76 6.73 10.59 -35.38
CA SER A 76 7.04 11.64 -34.39
C SER A 76 7.74 11.15 -33.12
N SER A 77 8.50 10.05 -33.20
CA SER A 77 9.21 9.46 -32.04
C SER A 77 10.54 10.14 -31.75
N ILE A 78 11.00 10.08 -30.49
CA ILE A 78 12.25 10.69 -30.04
C ILE A 78 13.09 9.64 -29.32
N ALA A 79 14.26 9.28 -29.86
CA ALA A 79 15.24 8.40 -29.23
C ALA A 79 16.56 9.16 -28.96
N MET A 80 16.94 9.36 -27.71
CA MET A 80 18.16 10.11 -27.35
C MET A 80 19.02 9.39 -26.30
N GLY A 81 20.34 9.38 -26.49
CA GLY A 81 21.32 8.82 -25.57
C GLY A 81 22.12 7.65 -26.17
N GLN A 82 22.11 6.48 -25.53
CA GLN A 82 22.90 5.32 -25.94
C GLN A 82 22.06 4.04 -25.93
N GLN A 83 22.02 3.31 -27.05
CA GLN A 83 21.17 2.11 -27.23
C GLN A 83 19.68 2.33 -26.88
N THR A 84 19.13 3.52 -27.15
CA THR A 84 17.71 3.81 -26.89
C THR A 84 16.83 3.55 -28.12
N THR A 85 15.62 3.02 -27.92
CA THR A 85 14.67 2.68 -29.00
C THR A 85 13.30 3.30 -28.73
N ALA A 86 12.81 4.16 -29.62
CA ALA A 86 11.46 4.71 -29.58
C ALA A 86 10.69 4.18 -30.80
N SER A 87 9.88 3.13 -30.62
CA SER A 87 9.19 2.44 -31.72
C SER A 87 7.68 2.68 -31.79
N GLY A 88 7.06 3.14 -30.72
CA GLY A 88 5.66 3.58 -30.75
C GLY A 88 5.49 4.95 -31.41
N GLY A 89 4.33 5.22 -31.99
CA GLY A 89 3.96 6.55 -32.50
C GLY A 89 3.92 7.58 -31.37
N SER A 90 4.53 8.73 -31.58
CA SER A 90 4.74 9.81 -30.60
C SER A 90 5.47 9.37 -29.31
N SER A 91 6.20 8.26 -29.34
CA SER A 91 6.93 7.76 -28.17
C SER A 91 8.27 8.47 -27.92
N THR A 92 8.73 8.52 -26.67
CA THR A 92 10.01 9.14 -26.28
C THR A 92 10.87 8.18 -25.46
N ALA A 93 12.06 7.83 -25.94
CA ALA A 93 13.07 7.03 -25.24
C ALA A 93 14.35 7.86 -24.99
N MET A 94 14.72 8.08 -23.72
CA MET A 94 15.87 8.91 -23.34
C MET A 94 16.80 8.22 -22.34
N GLY A 95 18.12 8.29 -22.54
CA GLY A 95 19.14 7.84 -21.59
C GLY A 95 19.99 6.67 -22.10
N GLY A 96 20.06 5.56 -21.37
CA GLY A 96 20.87 4.38 -21.73
C GLY A 96 20.05 3.10 -21.77
N GLU A 97 20.11 2.32 -22.86
CA GLU A 97 19.41 1.04 -23.01
C GLU A 97 17.87 1.15 -22.81
N THR A 98 17.25 2.30 -23.08
CA THR A 98 15.81 2.54 -22.86
C THR A 98 14.95 2.19 -24.08
N THR A 99 13.73 1.70 -23.86
CA THR A 99 12.79 1.30 -24.92
C THR A 99 11.40 1.89 -24.67
N ALA A 100 10.89 2.70 -25.59
CA ALA A 100 9.51 3.22 -25.60
C ALA A 100 8.79 2.62 -26.81
N SER A 101 8.05 1.53 -26.62
CA SER A 101 7.46 0.74 -27.71
C SER A 101 5.94 0.85 -27.83
N GLY A 102 5.24 1.34 -26.81
CA GLY A 102 3.81 1.67 -26.91
C GLY A 102 3.59 3.03 -27.55
N ASP A 103 2.44 3.25 -28.18
CA ASP A 103 2.07 4.55 -28.72
C ASP A 103 1.92 5.58 -27.58
N TYR A 104 2.38 6.82 -27.80
CA TYR A 104 2.45 7.89 -26.80
C TYR A 104 3.26 7.56 -25.53
N SER A 105 4.04 6.48 -25.52
CA SER A 105 4.80 6.04 -24.34
C SER A 105 6.07 6.87 -24.09
N THR A 106 6.51 6.95 -22.83
CA THR A 106 7.74 7.67 -22.42
C THR A 106 8.63 6.79 -21.56
N ALA A 107 9.83 6.45 -22.03
CA ALA A 107 10.86 5.70 -21.30
C ALA A 107 12.10 6.57 -21.06
N MET A 108 12.44 6.91 -19.81
CA MET A 108 13.60 7.76 -19.50
C MET A 108 14.49 7.21 -18.38
N GLY A 109 15.81 7.19 -18.59
CA GLY A 109 16.80 6.81 -17.58
C GLY A 109 17.76 5.71 -18.05
N TRP A 110 17.92 4.62 -17.30
CA TRP A 110 18.75 3.48 -17.69
C TRP A 110 17.95 2.17 -17.66
N LYS A 111 17.98 1.39 -18.75
CA LYS A 111 17.25 0.13 -18.92
C LYS A 111 15.74 0.23 -18.61
N THR A 112 15.11 1.33 -19.01
CA THR A 112 13.67 1.52 -18.80
C THR A 112 12.88 1.05 -20.02
N ALA A 113 11.71 0.45 -19.79
CA ALA A 113 10.83 -0.09 -20.83
C ALA A 113 9.41 0.44 -20.65
N ALA A 114 8.93 1.27 -21.56
CA ALA A 114 7.54 1.73 -21.63
C ALA A 114 6.87 1.05 -22.83
N SER A 115 6.19 -0.08 -22.60
CA SER A 115 5.66 -0.94 -23.66
C SER A 115 4.14 -0.96 -23.79
N GLY A 116 3.41 -0.40 -22.81
CA GLY A 116 1.99 -0.14 -22.95
C GLY A 116 1.74 1.20 -23.66
N ASP A 117 0.62 1.33 -24.37
CA ASP A 117 0.23 2.63 -24.94
C ASP A 117 -0.06 3.63 -23.82
N TYR A 118 0.31 4.90 -24.01
CA TYR A 118 0.28 5.98 -23.01
C TYR A 118 1.09 5.71 -21.74
N SER A 119 1.94 4.67 -21.71
CA SER A 119 2.70 4.30 -20.51
C SER A 119 3.92 5.19 -20.26
N THR A 120 4.33 5.32 -19.00
CA THR A 120 5.51 6.11 -18.59
C THR A 120 6.43 5.28 -17.69
N ALA A 121 7.67 5.04 -18.11
CA ALA A 121 8.71 4.33 -17.36
C ALA A 121 9.93 5.25 -17.10
N MET A 122 10.19 5.64 -15.85
CA MET A 122 11.26 6.58 -15.52
C MET A 122 12.18 6.10 -14.38
N GLY A 123 13.49 6.08 -14.61
CA GLY A 123 14.52 5.80 -13.61
C GLY A 123 15.51 4.71 -14.02
N GLY A 124 15.71 3.69 -13.20
CA GLY A 124 16.66 2.60 -13.45
C GLY A 124 15.99 1.22 -13.43
N GLU A 125 16.09 0.45 -14.51
CA GLU A 125 15.48 -0.89 -14.63
C GLU A 125 13.97 -0.87 -14.32
N THR A 126 13.23 0.06 -14.95
CA THR A 126 11.77 0.25 -14.71
C THR A 126 10.94 -0.19 -15.92
N THR A 127 9.85 -0.91 -15.69
CA THR A 127 8.96 -1.42 -16.76
C THR A 127 7.53 -0.92 -16.56
N ALA A 128 6.97 -0.20 -17.53
CA ALA A 128 5.55 0.16 -17.60
C ALA A 128 4.95 -0.55 -18.82
N SER A 129 4.22 -1.65 -18.60
CA SER A 129 3.74 -2.54 -19.67
C SER A 129 2.22 -2.58 -19.80
N GLY A 130 1.47 -2.11 -18.81
CA GLY A 130 0.01 -1.95 -18.92
C GLY A 130 -0.37 -0.68 -19.70
N PHE A 131 -1.55 -0.68 -20.30
CA PHE A 131 -2.15 0.49 -20.93
C PHE A 131 -2.26 1.65 -19.94
N SER A 132 -1.81 2.85 -20.31
CA SER A 132 -1.78 4.05 -19.46
C SER A 132 -1.06 3.86 -18.10
N SER A 133 -0.16 2.87 -17.98
CA SER A 133 0.54 2.57 -16.72
C SER A 133 1.75 3.48 -16.45
N THR A 134 2.10 3.69 -15.19
CA THR A 134 3.23 4.53 -14.78
C THR A 134 4.18 3.79 -13.82
N ALA A 135 5.43 3.59 -14.22
CA ALA A 135 6.51 3.03 -13.40
C ALA A 135 7.60 4.07 -13.17
N MET A 136 7.87 4.45 -11.91
CA MET A 136 8.90 5.47 -11.59
C MET A 136 9.78 5.05 -10.41
N GLY A 137 11.11 5.11 -10.57
CA GLY A 137 12.06 4.87 -9.47
C GLY A 137 13.22 3.95 -9.87
N SER A 138 13.34 2.80 -9.21
CA SER A 138 14.28 1.76 -9.66
C SER A 138 13.74 0.37 -9.38
N TYR A 139 13.93 -0.56 -10.32
CA TYR A 139 13.36 -1.91 -10.29
C TYR A 139 11.82 -1.92 -10.16
N THR A 140 11.13 -0.92 -10.73
CA THR A 140 9.67 -0.78 -10.63
C THR A 140 8.94 -1.39 -11.81
N ILE A 141 7.80 -2.04 -11.55
CA ILE A 141 6.99 -2.70 -12.57
C ILE A 141 5.54 -2.21 -12.44
N ALA A 142 5.01 -1.59 -13.49
CA ALA A 142 3.59 -1.25 -13.62
C ALA A 142 3.02 -2.04 -14.80
N SER A 143 2.49 -3.23 -14.53
CA SER A 143 2.05 -4.19 -15.56
C SER A 143 0.54 -4.35 -15.68
N GLY A 144 -0.23 -3.83 -14.72
CA GLY A 144 -1.68 -3.70 -14.86
C GLY A 144 -2.08 -2.47 -15.67
N ASP A 145 -3.20 -2.53 -16.38
CA ASP A 145 -3.75 -1.36 -17.05
C ASP A 145 -4.15 -0.28 -16.02
N TYR A 146 -3.92 0.99 -16.34
CA TYR A 146 -4.08 2.15 -15.46
C TYR A 146 -3.25 2.09 -14.15
N SER A 147 -2.32 1.14 -14.02
CA SER A 147 -1.58 0.93 -12.77
C SER A 147 -0.45 1.97 -12.55
N THR A 148 -0.10 2.20 -11.29
CA THR A 148 0.99 3.13 -10.89
C THR A 148 1.94 2.47 -9.90
N ALA A 149 3.21 2.29 -10.26
CA ALA A 149 4.28 1.79 -9.40
C ALA A 149 5.35 2.88 -9.15
N MET A 150 5.54 3.31 -7.90
CA MET A 150 6.44 4.42 -7.55
C MET A 150 7.41 4.11 -6.40
N GLY A 151 8.70 4.34 -6.62
CA GLY A 151 9.76 4.12 -5.64
C GLY A 151 10.28 2.68 -5.63
N TYR A 152 11.44 2.48 -5.00
CA TYR A 152 12.27 1.28 -5.12
C TYR A 152 11.52 -0.06 -5.04
N ALA A 153 11.71 -0.94 -6.03
CA ALA A 153 11.16 -2.29 -6.12
C ALA A 153 9.62 -2.43 -6.08
N SER A 154 8.88 -1.33 -6.32
CA SER A 154 7.41 -1.35 -6.30
C SER A 154 6.81 -2.06 -7.52
N GLN A 155 5.76 -2.85 -7.32
CA GLN A 155 5.11 -3.65 -8.37
C GLN A 155 3.59 -3.45 -8.36
N ALA A 156 3.03 -2.81 -9.38
CA ALA A 156 1.59 -2.63 -9.56
C ALA A 156 1.12 -3.51 -10.73
N LYS A 157 0.58 -4.69 -10.43
CA LYS A 157 0.25 -5.71 -11.45
C LYS A 157 -1.25 -5.83 -11.75
N GLY A 158 -2.12 -5.50 -10.80
CA GLY A 158 -3.57 -5.46 -11.00
C GLY A 158 -4.02 -4.21 -11.76
N GLU A 159 -5.15 -4.29 -12.46
CA GLU A 159 -5.77 -3.13 -13.12
C GLU A 159 -6.09 -2.02 -12.10
N ASN A 160 -5.87 -0.75 -12.45
CA ASN A 160 -6.16 0.41 -11.61
C ASN A 160 -5.53 0.32 -10.20
N SER A 161 -4.41 -0.40 -10.06
CA SER A 161 -3.70 -0.59 -8.79
C SER A 161 -2.58 0.41 -8.57
N LEU A 162 -2.30 0.74 -7.31
CA LEU A 162 -1.17 1.59 -6.93
C LEU A 162 -0.23 0.87 -5.98
N ALA A 163 1.06 0.80 -6.35
CA ALA A 163 2.14 0.28 -5.54
C ALA A 163 3.19 1.36 -5.25
N ALA A 164 3.57 1.54 -3.97
CA ALA A 164 4.49 2.59 -3.57
C ALA A 164 5.55 2.12 -2.56
N SER A 165 6.78 2.63 -2.68
CA SER A 165 7.88 2.45 -1.72
C SER A 165 8.17 0.98 -1.37
N GLY A 166 8.20 0.11 -2.38
CA GLY A 166 8.41 -1.34 -2.25
C GLY A 166 7.12 -2.12 -1.93
N GLY A 167 5.96 -1.52 -2.18
CA GLY A 167 4.68 -2.22 -2.18
C GLY A 167 4.48 -3.09 -3.42
N VAL A 168 3.60 -4.07 -3.30
CA VAL A 168 3.20 -5.02 -4.34
C VAL A 168 1.68 -5.11 -4.35
N ALA A 169 1.06 -4.70 -5.46
CA ALA A 169 -0.31 -5.06 -5.80
C ALA A 169 -0.23 -6.22 -6.81
N GLU A 170 -0.71 -7.40 -6.41
CA GLU A 170 -0.67 -8.60 -7.26
C GLU A 170 -1.67 -8.49 -8.44
N GLU A 171 -1.56 -9.39 -9.41
CA GLU A 171 -2.39 -9.39 -10.64
C GLU A 171 -3.90 -9.44 -10.34
N ALA A 172 -4.31 -10.25 -9.36
CA ALA A 172 -5.70 -10.34 -8.90
C ALA A 172 -6.15 -9.17 -7.98
N ALA A 173 -5.27 -8.20 -7.74
CA ALA A 173 -5.53 -7.04 -6.88
C ALA A 173 -5.91 -5.80 -7.71
N GLU A 174 -6.96 -5.92 -8.53
CA GLU A 174 -7.58 -4.80 -9.23
C GLU A 174 -8.02 -3.70 -8.25
N ASN A 175 -7.96 -2.42 -8.61
CA ASN A 175 -8.41 -1.30 -7.78
C ASN A 175 -7.75 -1.23 -6.38
N SER A 176 -6.57 -1.83 -6.21
CA SER A 176 -5.92 -2.00 -4.91
C SER A 176 -4.83 -0.96 -4.63
N PHE A 177 -4.42 -0.88 -3.37
CA PHE A 177 -3.33 0.01 -2.92
C PHE A 177 -2.34 -0.76 -2.03
N ALA A 178 -1.06 -0.68 -2.34
CA ALA A 178 0.01 -1.27 -1.53
C ALA A 178 1.15 -0.26 -1.31
N ALA A 179 1.36 0.22 -0.09
CA ALA A 179 2.41 1.19 0.21
C ALA A 179 3.29 0.80 1.40
N GLY A 180 4.60 0.79 1.16
CA GLY A 180 5.63 0.45 2.13
C GLY A 180 6.33 -0.86 1.82
N TRP A 181 7.52 -1.03 2.41
CA TRP A 181 8.43 -2.13 2.10
C TRP A 181 7.82 -3.52 2.37
N GLY A 182 7.53 -4.26 1.30
CA GLY A 182 6.84 -5.55 1.39
C GLY A 182 5.37 -5.43 1.79
N ALA A 183 4.69 -4.30 1.51
CA ALA A 183 3.23 -4.27 1.57
C ALA A 183 2.66 -5.10 0.41
N HIS A 184 1.85 -6.13 0.65
CA HIS A 184 1.20 -6.95 -0.39
C HIS A 184 -0.32 -6.78 -0.35
N ALA A 185 -0.90 -6.16 -1.38
CA ALA A 185 -2.33 -6.23 -1.68
C ALA A 185 -2.58 -7.42 -2.62
N LYS A 186 -3.35 -8.42 -2.17
CA LYS A 186 -3.54 -9.69 -2.92
C LYS A 186 -4.93 -9.84 -3.56
N LEU A 187 -5.88 -8.98 -3.20
CA LEU A 187 -7.29 -9.09 -3.60
C LEU A 187 -7.82 -7.75 -4.16
N ALA A 188 -8.82 -7.79 -5.02
CA ALA A 188 -9.41 -6.59 -5.62
C ALA A 188 -9.94 -5.59 -4.56
N GLY A 189 -9.67 -4.29 -4.70
CA GLY A 189 -10.07 -3.26 -3.74
C GLY A 189 -9.41 -3.37 -2.35
N SER A 190 -8.43 -4.26 -2.16
CA SER A 190 -7.72 -4.41 -0.88
C SER A 190 -6.65 -3.31 -0.70
N VAL A 191 -6.32 -3.01 0.55
CA VAL A 191 -5.38 -1.93 0.89
C VAL A 191 -4.33 -2.44 1.87
N ALA A 192 -3.06 -2.50 1.48
CA ALA A 192 -1.93 -2.85 2.34
C ALA A 192 -1.10 -1.60 2.67
N LEU A 193 -1.06 -1.19 3.94
CA LEU A 193 -0.40 0.03 4.38
C LEU A 193 0.66 -0.23 5.46
N GLY A 194 1.90 0.14 5.15
CA GLY A 194 3.07 -0.01 6.01
C GLY A 194 3.89 -1.25 5.65
N SER A 195 5.16 -1.25 6.06
CA SER A 195 6.06 -2.37 5.77
C SER A 195 5.48 -3.70 6.25
N ALA A 196 5.67 -4.77 5.47
CA ALA A 196 5.15 -6.10 5.75
C ALA A 196 3.61 -6.23 5.82
N ALA A 197 2.83 -5.19 5.52
CA ALA A 197 1.38 -5.29 5.57
C ALA A 197 0.85 -6.25 4.50
N THR A 198 -0.08 -7.14 4.83
CA THR A 198 -0.63 -8.14 3.89
C THR A 198 -2.16 -8.08 3.89
N ALA A 199 -2.73 -7.61 2.78
CA ALA A 199 -4.18 -7.54 2.58
C ALA A 199 -4.64 -8.73 1.73
N ASP A 200 -4.95 -9.83 2.42
CA ASP A 200 -5.37 -11.11 1.83
C ASP A 200 -6.66 -11.68 2.46
N THR A 201 -7.34 -10.87 3.26
CA THR A 201 -8.62 -11.21 3.91
C THR A 201 -9.79 -10.73 3.01
N PRO A 202 -10.69 -11.63 2.57
CA PRO A 202 -11.69 -11.31 1.56
C PRO A 202 -12.93 -10.58 2.11
N ALA A 203 -13.81 -10.17 1.20
CA ALA A 203 -15.17 -9.74 1.46
C ALA A 203 -16.01 -10.93 1.97
N GLY A 204 -17.02 -10.64 2.77
CA GLY A 204 -17.91 -11.63 3.38
C GLY A 204 -17.41 -12.20 4.71
N GLU A 205 -16.30 -11.69 5.25
CA GLU A 205 -15.80 -12.08 6.57
C GLU A 205 -16.71 -11.52 7.68
N THR A 206 -17.07 -12.39 8.62
CA THR A 206 -18.05 -12.08 9.67
C THR A 206 -17.37 -11.62 10.96
N ALA A 207 -17.98 -10.64 11.64
CA ALA A 207 -17.54 -10.23 12.97
C ALA A 207 -17.61 -11.38 14.00
N PHE A 208 -16.85 -11.26 15.09
CA PHE A 208 -16.83 -12.24 16.17
C PHE A 208 -18.23 -12.45 16.80
N LEU A 209 -18.66 -13.71 16.88
CA LEU A 209 -19.90 -14.11 17.55
C LEU A 209 -19.66 -14.25 19.06
N ALA A 210 -20.11 -13.28 19.84
CA ALA A 210 -20.10 -13.39 21.30
C ALA A 210 -21.29 -14.22 21.80
N GLY A 211 -21.05 -15.14 22.75
CA GLY A 211 -22.08 -15.68 23.65
C GLY A 211 -23.37 -16.22 23.01
N GLY A 212 -23.29 -17.29 22.23
CA GLY A 212 -24.48 -18.03 21.75
C GLY A 212 -25.30 -17.34 20.66
N GLN A 213 -24.87 -16.17 20.16
CA GLN A 213 -25.47 -15.53 18.99
C GLN A 213 -25.22 -16.38 17.73
N THR A 214 -26.28 -16.62 16.94
CA THR A 214 -26.20 -17.39 15.70
C THR A 214 -25.90 -16.55 14.47
N GLU A 215 -26.16 -15.24 14.53
CA GLU A 215 -25.95 -14.30 13.42
C GLU A 215 -24.90 -13.23 13.79
N PRO A 216 -24.01 -12.86 12.86
CA PRO A 216 -22.97 -11.87 13.13
C PRO A 216 -23.53 -10.45 13.15
N ALA A 217 -23.07 -9.65 14.10
CA ALA A 217 -23.42 -8.22 14.21
C ALA A 217 -23.04 -7.43 12.94
N TRP A 218 -22.05 -7.89 12.18
CA TRP A 218 -21.64 -7.32 10.90
C TRP A 218 -20.90 -8.34 10.03
N LYS A 219 -20.91 -8.12 8.71
CA LYS A 219 -20.19 -8.89 7.69
C LYS A 219 -19.55 -7.93 6.68
N SER A 220 -18.30 -8.17 6.30
CA SER A 220 -17.59 -7.30 5.36
C SER A 220 -18.22 -7.35 3.97
N THR A 221 -18.33 -6.18 3.33
CA THR A 221 -18.80 -6.05 1.94
C THR A 221 -17.66 -5.91 0.93
N HIS A 222 -16.44 -5.62 1.41
CA HIS A 222 -15.23 -5.39 0.62
C HIS A 222 -14.05 -6.15 1.25
N ASN A 223 -13.01 -6.37 0.45
CA ASN A 223 -11.75 -6.97 0.89
C ASN A 223 -11.02 -6.04 1.89
N ALA A 224 -10.16 -6.60 2.74
CA ALA A 224 -9.66 -5.91 3.91
C ALA A 224 -8.65 -4.76 3.64
N VAL A 225 -8.65 -3.80 4.57
CA VAL A 225 -7.52 -2.88 4.80
C VAL A 225 -6.59 -3.53 5.84
N ALA A 226 -5.34 -3.77 5.47
CA ALA A 226 -4.31 -4.34 6.34
C ALA A 226 -3.24 -3.31 6.68
N VAL A 227 -2.94 -3.17 7.97
CA VAL A 227 -1.80 -2.37 8.50
C VAL A 227 -0.68 -3.27 9.05
N GLY A 228 -0.67 -4.54 8.69
CA GLY A 228 0.21 -5.57 9.23
C GLY A 228 -0.05 -6.92 8.54
N ASN A 229 0.58 -8.00 9.02
CA ASN A 229 0.34 -9.37 8.52
C ASN A 229 -0.02 -10.33 9.66
N ARG A 230 -0.78 -11.36 9.30
CA ARG A 230 -1.24 -12.42 10.23
C ARG A 230 -0.40 -13.69 10.11
N THR A 231 0.39 -13.82 9.05
CA THR A 231 1.19 -14.99 8.70
C THR A 231 2.60 -14.57 8.28
N PRO A 232 3.66 -15.28 8.71
CA PRO A 232 5.00 -15.05 8.18
C PRO A 232 5.06 -15.40 6.69
N TYR A 233 5.86 -14.68 5.92
CA TYR A 233 6.13 -14.97 4.51
C TYR A 233 7.55 -14.56 4.11
N ASN A 234 8.03 -15.10 3.00
CA ASN A 234 9.34 -14.73 2.45
C ASN A 234 9.15 -13.59 1.45
N TYR A 235 9.72 -12.42 1.73
CA TYR A 235 9.76 -11.30 0.79
C TYR A 235 11.09 -11.33 0.03
N THR A 236 11.02 -11.39 -1.30
CA THR A 236 12.19 -11.40 -2.18
C THR A 236 12.28 -10.10 -2.94
N TYR A 237 13.43 -9.44 -2.85
CA TYR A 237 13.69 -8.15 -3.50
C TYR A 237 15.12 -8.11 -4.03
N THR A 238 15.33 -7.37 -5.13
CA THR A 238 16.68 -7.03 -5.60
C THR A 238 17.23 -5.88 -4.74
N LYS A 239 18.51 -5.88 -4.38
CA LYS A 239 19.22 -4.75 -3.75
C LYS A 239 19.83 -3.82 -4.81
N LEU A 240 20.19 -2.60 -4.43
CA LEU A 240 20.80 -1.61 -5.33
C LEU A 240 22.10 -2.08 -6.01
N ASN A 241 22.74 -3.11 -5.48
CA ASN A 241 23.91 -3.77 -6.05
C ASN A 241 23.59 -4.99 -6.94
N GLY A 242 22.32 -5.20 -7.32
CA GLY A 242 21.85 -6.32 -8.14
C GLY A 242 21.65 -7.64 -7.39
N ASN A 243 22.02 -7.74 -6.11
CA ASN A 243 21.86 -8.98 -5.36
C ASN A 243 20.39 -9.23 -5.01
N LEU A 244 19.86 -10.39 -5.40
CA LEU A 244 18.56 -10.85 -4.92
C LEU A 244 18.67 -11.28 -3.45
N VAL A 245 17.76 -10.76 -2.62
CA VAL A 245 17.70 -11.06 -1.18
C VAL A 245 16.30 -11.51 -0.82
N THR A 246 16.22 -12.61 -0.08
CA THR A 246 14.97 -13.14 0.49
C THR A 246 15.04 -13.02 2.01
N GLU A 247 14.08 -12.31 2.60
CA GLU A 247 13.95 -12.12 4.03
C GLU A 247 12.62 -12.72 4.53
N THR A 248 12.66 -13.47 5.64
CA THR A 248 11.44 -13.98 6.26
C THR A 248 10.80 -12.89 7.13
N VAL A 249 9.75 -12.31 6.60
CA VAL A 249 8.89 -11.35 7.29
C VAL A 249 8.06 -12.10 8.33
N GLN A 250 8.19 -11.71 9.61
CA GLN A 250 7.43 -12.29 10.72
C GLN A 250 6.02 -11.68 10.82
N VAL A 251 5.17 -12.24 11.70
CA VAL A 251 3.88 -11.63 12.03
C VAL A 251 4.08 -10.25 12.68
N ALA A 252 3.32 -9.27 12.23
CA ALA A 252 3.46 -7.86 12.59
C ALA A 252 2.08 -7.24 12.74
N SER A 253 1.73 -6.84 13.96
CA SER A 253 0.62 -5.95 14.25
C SER A 253 1.12 -4.52 14.45
N ARG A 254 0.24 -3.53 14.27
CA ARG A 254 0.53 -2.13 14.52
C ARG A 254 -0.49 -1.53 15.48
N GLN A 255 -0.04 -0.67 16.37
CA GLN A 255 -0.93 0.24 17.09
C GLN A 255 -1.41 1.31 16.10
N ILE A 256 -2.72 1.45 15.97
CA ILE A 256 -3.33 2.58 15.26
C ILE A 256 -3.62 3.65 16.31
N THR A 257 -2.88 4.77 16.26
CA THR A 257 -3.00 5.88 17.21
C THR A 257 -3.87 7.01 16.64
N GLY A 258 -4.37 7.89 17.50
CA GLY A 258 -5.24 9.01 17.07
C GLY A 258 -6.65 8.60 16.63
N VAL A 259 -7.06 7.34 16.86
CA VAL A 259 -8.40 6.83 16.52
C VAL A 259 -9.46 7.54 17.37
N ALA A 260 -10.25 8.41 16.74
CA ALA A 260 -11.42 9.01 17.34
C ALA A 260 -12.42 7.94 17.78
N GLY A 261 -13.30 8.27 18.74
CA GLY A 261 -14.31 7.31 19.16
C GLY A 261 -15.31 7.05 18.05
N GLY A 262 -15.52 5.78 17.70
CA GLY A 262 -16.51 5.38 16.68
C GLY A 262 -17.93 5.81 17.05
N THR A 263 -18.68 6.28 16.05
CA THR A 263 -20.04 6.82 16.21
C THR A 263 -21.10 5.94 15.55
N HIS A 264 -20.70 5.12 14.58
CA HIS A 264 -21.51 4.11 13.92
C HIS A 264 -21.02 2.71 14.26
N GLY A 265 -21.88 1.69 14.11
CA GLY A 265 -21.54 0.29 14.46
C GLY A 265 -20.41 -0.35 13.64
N THR A 266 -19.95 0.31 12.57
CA THR A 266 -18.84 -0.12 11.70
C THR A 266 -17.55 0.66 11.94
N ASP A 267 -17.57 1.67 12.81
CA ASP A 267 -16.40 2.50 13.10
C ASP A 267 -15.41 1.74 14.02
N ALA A 268 -14.13 2.11 13.97
CA ALA A 268 -13.13 1.57 14.89
C ALA A 268 -13.43 2.04 16.33
N VAL A 269 -13.57 1.08 17.26
CA VAL A 269 -13.74 1.35 18.69
C VAL A 269 -12.38 1.67 19.32
N ASN A 270 -12.26 2.81 19.99
CA ASN A 270 -11.03 3.18 20.69
C ASN A 270 -11.02 2.72 22.17
N VAL A 271 -9.85 2.81 22.83
CA VAL A 271 -9.67 2.34 24.21
C VAL A 271 -10.59 3.04 25.22
N ALA A 272 -10.92 4.33 25.01
CA ALA A 272 -11.81 5.06 25.92
C ALA A 272 -13.26 4.56 25.82
N GLN A 273 -13.72 4.20 24.62
CA GLN A 273 -15.03 3.57 24.43
C GLN A 273 -15.07 2.17 25.02
N LEU A 274 -14.03 1.37 24.82
CA LEU A 274 -13.95 0.02 25.39
C LEU A 274 -14.01 0.05 26.92
N LYS A 275 -13.25 0.96 27.56
CA LYS A 275 -13.26 1.15 29.03
C LYS A 275 -14.64 1.53 29.59
N ARG A 276 -15.42 2.34 28.86
CA ARG A 276 -16.79 2.75 29.25
C ARG A 276 -17.84 1.69 28.92
N GLY A 277 -17.62 0.87 27.91
CA GLY A 277 -18.51 -0.22 27.53
C GLY A 277 -18.41 -1.44 28.47
N LEU A 278 -17.28 -1.60 29.15
CA LEU A 278 -17.00 -2.68 30.11
C LEU A 278 -17.29 -2.30 31.57
N SER A 279 -18.00 -1.21 31.81
CA SER A 279 -18.39 -0.77 33.16
C SER A 279 -19.44 -1.68 33.79
N PHE A 280 -19.14 -2.29 34.93
CA PHE A 280 -20.13 -3.03 35.71
C PHE A 280 -21.01 -2.05 36.48
N ARG A 281 -22.33 -2.08 36.22
CA ARG A 281 -23.31 -1.21 36.87
C ARG A 281 -24.26 -2.00 37.74
N ALA A 282 -24.34 -1.65 39.01
CA ALA A 282 -25.33 -2.18 39.95
C ALA A 282 -26.56 -1.27 39.95
N PHE A 283 -27.76 -1.87 39.92
CA PHE A 283 -29.03 -1.16 39.99
C PHE A 283 -29.88 -1.76 41.12
N ASP A 284 -30.73 -0.95 41.75
CA ASP A 284 -31.71 -1.41 42.73
C ASP A 284 -32.96 -2.01 42.07
N SER A 285 -33.87 -2.53 42.90
CA SER A 285 -35.16 -3.08 42.47
C SER A 285 -36.13 -2.07 41.83
N SER A 286 -35.83 -0.77 41.90
CA SER A 286 -36.56 0.30 41.18
C SER A 286 -35.91 0.69 39.85
N GLY A 287 -34.71 0.19 39.57
CA GLY A 287 -33.90 0.53 38.40
C GLY A 287 -32.98 1.75 38.59
N ALA A 288 -32.82 2.26 39.81
CA ALA A 288 -31.88 3.34 40.10
C ALA A 288 -30.44 2.81 40.20
N LEU A 289 -29.46 3.58 39.70
CA LEU A 289 -28.05 3.18 39.70
C LEU A 289 -27.46 3.27 41.12
N LEU A 290 -27.12 2.12 41.71
CA LEU A 290 -26.46 2.00 43.01
C LEU A 290 -24.95 2.28 42.93
N GLY A 291 -24.31 1.97 41.79
CA GLY A 291 -22.90 2.22 41.59
C GLY A 291 -22.39 1.71 40.23
N ALA A 292 -21.22 2.21 39.83
CA ALA A 292 -20.50 1.77 38.64
C ALA A 292 -19.03 1.48 38.96
N LEU A 293 -18.52 0.37 38.44
CA LEU A 293 -17.10 0.01 38.40
C LEU A 293 -16.61 0.24 36.96
N ASP A 294 -16.04 1.41 36.71
CA ASP A 294 -15.45 1.78 35.43
C ASP A 294 -13.98 1.34 35.37
N MET A 295 -13.51 0.82 34.23
CA MET A 295 -12.10 0.43 34.02
C MET A 295 -11.10 1.60 34.02
N GLU A 296 -11.57 2.82 34.27
CA GLU A 296 -10.77 4.05 34.25
C GLU A 296 -10.39 4.53 35.67
N SER A 297 -11.08 4.06 36.72
CA SER A 297 -10.87 4.51 38.10
C SER A 297 -10.07 3.50 38.95
N ALA A 298 -8.74 3.57 38.88
CA ALA A 298 -7.90 3.21 40.03
C ALA A 298 -8.05 4.24 41.19
N ALA A 299 -8.66 5.40 40.90
CA ALA A 299 -9.02 6.42 41.86
C ALA A 299 -10.40 6.13 42.47
N ALA A 300 -10.40 5.50 43.64
CA ALA A 300 -11.56 5.11 44.45
C ALA A 300 -12.52 4.11 43.77
N ALA A 301 -12.56 2.88 44.30
CA ALA A 301 -13.77 2.07 44.25
C ALA A 301 -14.95 2.91 44.80
N PRO A 302 -16.18 2.75 44.27
CA PRO A 302 -17.32 3.53 44.74
C PRO A 302 -17.43 3.42 46.26
N ALA A 303 -17.22 4.55 46.93
CA ALA A 303 -17.22 4.62 48.39
C ALA A 303 -18.66 4.61 48.88
N PHE A 304 -19.27 3.42 48.89
CA PHE A 304 -20.44 3.14 49.71
C PHE A 304 -20.13 3.63 51.12
N LYS A 305 -20.95 4.52 51.68
CA LYS A 305 -20.72 5.02 53.03
C LYS A 305 -20.74 3.84 53.99
N ALA A 306 -19.78 3.79 54.90
CA ALA A 306 -19.73 2.74 55.92
C ALA A 306 -21.05 2.73 56.71
N GLY A 307 -21.81 1.64 56.57
CA GLY A 307 -23.15 1.46 57.15
C GLY A 307 -24.34 1.54 56.18
N GLU A 308 -24.13 1.77 54.87
CA GLU A 308 -25.20 1.92 53.87
C GLU A 308 -25.06 1.02 52.62
N GLY A 309 -24.54 -0.21 52.74
CA GLY A 309 -24.84 -1.28 51.76
C GLY A 309 -23.67 -2.10 51.18
N LEU A 310 -24.02 -2.88 50.16
CA LEU A 310 -23.23 -3.91 49.48
C LEU A 310 -22.05 -3.31 48.68
N LYS A 311 -20.81 -3.74 48.95
CA LYS A 311 -19.62 -3.25 48.24
C LYS A 311 -19.00 -4.35 47.36
N LEU A 312 -19.02 -4.15 46.04
CA LEU A 312 -18.21 -4.93 45.09
C LEU A 312 -16.81 -4.34 44.97
N THR A 313 -15.79 -5.18 45.06
CA THR A 313 -14.39 -4.87 44.74
C THR A 313 -13.83 -5.96 43.82
N VAL A 314 -12.88 -5.63 42.95
CA VAL A 314 -12.15 -6.64 42.15
C VAL A 314 -10.74 -6.77 42.70
N GLU A 315 -10.36 -7.97 43.13
CA GLU A 315 -9.03 -8.29 43.66
C GLU A 315 -8.37 -9.35 42.78
N GLY A 316 -7.47 -8.90 41.88
CA GLY A 316 -6.83 -9.77 40.90
C GLY A 316 -7.84 -10.33 39.88
N GLN A 317 -8.07 -11.64 39.91
CA GLN A 317 -9.10 -12.31 39.10
C GLN A 317 -10.41 -12.55 39.86
N ASN A 318 -10.47 -12.23 41.16
CA ASN A 318 -11.61 -12.52 42.01
C ASN A 318 -12.53 -11.30 42.12
N LEU A 319 -13.84 -11.56 42.10
CA LEU A 319 -14.85 -10.58 42.51
C LEU A 319 -15.10 -10.74 44.01
N VAL A 320 -14.78 -9.70 44.79
CA VAL A 320 -14.94 -9.69 46.24
C VAL A 320 -16.20 -8.90 46.59
N LEU A 321 -17.12 -9.57 47.29
CA LEU A 321 -18.35 -8.99 47.83
C LEU A 321 -18.12 -8.72 49.32
N GLU A 322 -17.94 -7.45 49.68
CA GLU A 322 -17.85 -7.02 51.07
C GLU A 322 -19.25 -6.62 51.55
N LEU A 323 -19.80 -7.44 52.44
CA LEU A 323 -21.08 -7.21 53.14
C LEU A 323 -20.81 -6.44 54.43
N ASP A 324 -21.69 -5.52 54.82
CA ASP A 324 -21.47 -4.74 56.03
C ASP A 324 -21.70 -5.57 57.31
N GLY A 325 -20.83 -5.38 58.31
CA GLY A 325 -20.96 -6.02 59.62
C GLY A 325 -21.93 -5.31 60.57
N ALA A 326 -22.69 -4.31 60.09
CA ALA A 326 -23.51 -3.42 60.92
C ALA A 326 -24.91 -4.02 61.22
N GLY A 327 -24.92 -5.14 61.94
CA GLY A 327 -26.09 -5.69 62.63
C GLY A 327 -27.21 -6.21 61.71
N GLY A 328 -27.10 -7.48 61.32
CA GLY A 328 -28.10 -8.22 60.54
C GLY A 328 -27.49 -9.52 60.03
N SER A 329 -28.32 -10.55 59.81
CA SER A 329 -27.88 -11.75 59.10
C SER A 329 -28.07 -11.53 57.60
N TRP A 330 -27.04 -11.87 56.84
CA TRP A 330 -27.06 -11.86 55.38
C TRP A 330 -27.32 -13.28 54.87
N ASN A 331 -28.29 -13.41 53.97
CA ASN A 331 -28.67 -14.68 53.35
C ASN A 331 -28.34 -14.63 51.86
N LEU A 332 -27.72 -15.68 51.33
CA LEU A 332 -27.45 -15.83 49.90
C LEU A 332 -28.24 -17.02 49.36
N ASP A 333 -29.13 -16.76 48.40
CA ASP A 333 -29.80 -17.78 47.60
C ASP A 333 -29.15 -17.89 46.22
N THR A 334 -28.86 -19.11 45.79
CA THR A 334 -28.26 -19.44 44.49
C THR A 334 -29.19 -20.25 43.59
N LYS A 335 -30.41 -20.59 44.06
CA LYS A 335 -31.39 -21.38 43.29
C LYS A 335 -32.82 -20.91 43.57
N PRO A 336 -33.54 -20.37 42.56
CA PRO A 336 -34.92 -19.91 42.75
C PRO A 336 -35.82 -20.98 43.37
N GLY A 337 -36.23 -20.75 44.63
CA GLY A 337 -37.18 -21.60 45.35
C GLY A 337 -36.60 -22.49 46.47
N ALA A 338 -35.30 -22.40 46.78
CA ALA A 338 -34.75 -23.04 47.98
C ALA A 338 -34.98 -22.14 49.21
N GLN A 339 -35.94 -22.49 50.07
CA GLN A 339 -36.23 -21.75 51.30
C GLN A 339 -36.06 -22.61 52.56
N PRO A 340 -35.44 -22.08 53.64
CA PRO A 340 -34.75 -20.79 53.69
C PRO A 340 -33.38 -20.85 52.97
N PRO A 341 -32.84 -19.71 52.48
CA PRO A 341 -31.47 -19.65 52.00
C PRO A 341 -30.48 -19.85 53.16
N ALA A 342 -29.24 -20.19 52.86
CA ALA A 342 -28.23 -20.32 53.90
C ALA A 342 -27.83 -18.93 54.42
N ALA A 343 -27.87 -18.74 55.73
CA ALA A 343 -27.25 -17.59 56.40
C ALA A 343 -25.74 -17.71 56.27
N VAL A 344 -25.08 -16.62 55.88
CA VAL A 344 -23.64 -16.58 55.56
C VAL A 344 -22.90 -15.75 56.61
N ASN A 345 -21.86 -16.33 57.18
CA ASN A 345 -21.06 -15.74 58.24
C ASN A 345 -19.84 -14.99 57.68
N PRO A 346 -19.22 -14.08 58.46
CA PRO A 346 -17.97 -13.45 58.07
C PRO A 346 -16.88 -14.49 57.74
N ASN A 347 -16.28 -14.37 56.56
CA ASN A 347 -15.25 -15.24 55.97
C ASN A 347 -15.74 -16.60 55.40
N ASP A 348 -17.05 -16.85 55.29
CA ASP A 348 -17.55 -18.01 54.56
C ASP A 348 -17.18 -17.92 53.07
N THR A 349 -16.73 -19.03 52.48
CA THR A 349 -16.45 -19.15 51.04
C THR A 349 -17.63 -19.79 50.33
N VAL A 350 -18.35 -19.01 49.52
CA VAL A 350 -19.46 -19.50 48.69
C VAL A 350 -18.98 -19.67 47.25
N THR A 351 -19.09 -20.88 46.72
CA THR A 351 -18.71 -21.22 45.35
C THR A 351 -19.93 -21.21 44.44
N PHE A 352 -19.86 -20.50 43.33
CA PHE A 352 -20.93 -20.40 42.33
C PHE A 352 -20.52 -21.09 41.02
N THR A 353 -21.50 -21.55 40.25
CA THR A 353 -21.34 -22.04 38.88
C THR A 353 -21.75 -20.98 37.85
N SER A 354 -21.18 -21.07 36.64
CA SER A 354 -21.53 -20.14 35.55
C SER A 354 -23.01 -20.30 35.18
N GLY A 355 -23.79 -19.21 35.30
CA GLY A 355 -25.23 -19.19 35.04
C GLY A 355 -26.13 -19.16 36.29
N ASP A 356 -25.57 -19.25 37.50
CA ASP A 356 -26.35 -19.10 38.73
C ASP A 356 -26.74 -17.63 38.97
N ASN A 357 -28.03 -17.39 39.27
CA ASN A 357 -28.50 -16.07 39.72
C ASN A 357 -28.34 -15.99 41.25
N ILE A 358 -27.52 -15.04 41.72
CA ILE A 358 -27.29 -14.83 43.15
C ILE A 358 -28.30 -13.80 43.67
N THR A 359 -29.19 -14.21 44.57
CA THR A 359 -30.07 -13.30 45.32
C THR A 359 -29.48 -13.09 46.70
N ILE A 360 -29.18 -11.83 47.05
CA ILE A 360 -28.66 -11.47 48.37
C ILE A 360 -29.78 -10.76 49.13
N THR A 361 -30.14 -11.26 50.31
CA THR A 361 -31.13 -10.62 51.20
C THR A 361 -30.56 -10.41 52.59
N ARG A 362 -31.15 -9.47 53.34
CA ARG A 362 -30.72 -9.12 54.70
C ARG A 362 -31.96 -9.03 55.59
N ASP A 363 -31.95 -9.69 56.74
CA ASP A 363 -33.18 -9.90 57.52
C ASP A 363 -33.82 -8.61 58.08
N ASP A 364 -33.04 -7.53 58.22
CA ASP A 364 -33.49 -6.23 58.77
C ASP A 364 -33.75 -5.15 57.69
N LYS A 365 -33.46 -5.40 56.41
CA LYS A 365 -33.65 -4.42 55.32
C LYS A 365 -33.98 -5.09 53.98
N ASN A 366 -34.92 -4.52 53.22
CA ASN A 366 -34.96 -4.75 51.77
C ASN A 366 -33.72 -4.11 51.15
N VAL A 367 -32.85 -4.94 50.57
CA VAL A 367 -31.63 -4.56 49.84
C VAL A 367 -31.95 -4.44 48.35
#